data_AF-A0A7V9ZRZ7-F1
#
_entry.id   AF-A0A7V9ZRZ7-F1
#
_cell.length_a   1.000
_cell.length_b   1.000
_cell.length_c   1.000
_cell.angle_alpha   90.00
_cell.angle_beta   90.00
_cell.angle_gamma   90.00
#
_symmetry.space_group_name_H-M   'P 1'
#
loop_
_entity.id
_entity.type
_entity.pdbx_description
1 polymer ?
#
loop_
_entity_poly.entity_id
_entity_poly.type
_entity_poly.pdbx_seq_one_letter_code
_entity_poly.pdbx_strand_id
1 'polypeptide(L)' 'MNLTFEEFGNGHPIVLLHNFPLSNKMWSGNIKSLIESDFRLLLPDLRGLGQSAEFSYIDSRSDGS' A
#
# COMPACT_ATOMS: atom_id res chain seq x y z
N MET A 1 6.92 12.66 -4.39
CA MET A 1 6.95 11.27 -3.88
C MET A 1 5.77 11.07 -2.94
N ASN A 2 4.85 10.20 -3.32
CA ASN A 2 3.65 9.86 -2.56
C ASN A 2 3.75 8.41 -2.07
N LEU A 3 3.12 8.10 -0.93
CA LEU A 3 2.97 6.73 -0.43
C LEU A 3 1.51 6.33 -0.56
N THR A 4 1.28 5.16 -1.15
CA THR A 4 -0.03 4.52 -1.20
C THR A 4 -0.21 3.68 0.05
N PHE A 5 -1.40 3.71 0.65
CA PHE A 5 -1.76 2.85 1.77
C PHE A 5 -3.21 2.39 1.65
N GLU A 6 -3.49 1.24 2.24
CA GLU A 6 -4.86 0.78 2.47
C GLU A 6 -5.20 0.92 3.96
N GLU A 7 -6.48 1.16 4.22
CA GLU A 7 -6.99 1.36 5.57
C GLU A 7 -8.21 0.48 5.81
N PHE A 8 -8.26 -0.16 7.00
CA PHE A 8 -9.38 -1.00 7.40
C PHE A 8 -9.71 -0.85 8.89
N GLY A 9 -10.98 -1.03 9.26
CA GLY A 9 -11.42 -0.93 10.64
C GLY A 9 -11.40 0.50 11.20
N ASN A 10 -11.82 0.67 12.45
CA ASN A 10 -11.96 1.98 13.09
C ASN A 10 -11.51 2.01 14.57
N GLY A 11 -10.94 0.91 15.08
CA GLY A 11 -10.51 0.79 16.47
C GLY A 11 -9.11 1.33 16.73
N HIS A 12 -8.33 0.67 17.61
CA HIS A 12 -7.00 1.15 17.98
C HIS A 12 -6.02 1.12 16.78
N PRO A 13 -5.30 2.21 16.47
CA PRO A 13 -4.51 2.29 15.24
C PRO A 13 -3.23 1.45 15.31
N ILE A 14 -2.99 0.63 14.29
CA ILE A 14 -1.75 -0.11 14.08
C ILE A 14 -1.27 0.03 12.63
N VAL A 15 0.05 0.17 12.45
CA VAL A 15 0.69 0.26 11.14
C VAL A 15 1.36 -1.08 10.83
N LEU A 16 1.00 -1.70 9.71
CA LEU A 16 1.55 -2.98 9.28
C LEU A 16 2.52 -2.76 8.12
N LEU A 17 3.82 -2.88 8.41
CA LEU A 17 4.87 -2.79 7.39
C LEU A 17 5.09 -4.16 6.75
N HIS A 18 5.14 -4.20 5.42
CA HIS A 18 5.51 -5.41 4.69
C HIS A 18 7.04 -5.54 4.57
N ASN A 19 7.52 -6.74 4.23
CA ASN A 19 8.94 -6.97 3.95
C ASN A 19 9.27 -6.74 2.46
N PHE A 20 10.55 -6.70 2.10
CA PHE A 20 11.02 -6.71 0.71
C PHE A 20 10.90 -8.13 0.09
N PRO A 21 10.58 -8.27 -1.21
CA PRO A 21 10.09 -7.28 -2.17
C PRO A 21 8.54 -7.31 -2.28
N LEU A 22 7.85 -7.45 -1.14
CA LEU A 22 6.40 -7.61 -1.12
C LEU A 22 5.68 -6.25 -1.17
N SER A 23 4.37 -6.28 -0.97
CA SER A 23 3.49 -5.11 -0.80
C SER A 23 2.59 -5.31 0.42
N ASN A 24 1.73 -4.33 0.70
CA ASN A 24 0.69 -4.36 1.72
C ASN A 24 -0.16 -5.66 1.71
N LYS A 25 -0.33 -6.29 0.54
CA LYS A 25 -1.05 -7.56 0.32
C LYS A 25 -0.48 -8.75 1.07
N MET A 26 0.76 -8.67 1.57
CA MET A 26 1.32 -9.68 2.49
C MET A 26 0.38 -9.95 3.68
N TRP A 27 -0.38 -8.94 4.11
CA TRP A 27 -1.24 -9.00 5.29
C TRP A 27 -2.69 -9.41 5.00
N SER A 28 -3.07 -9.71 3.75
CA SER A 28 -4.48 -9.98 3.40
C SER A 28 -5.13 -11.08 4.25
N GLY A 29 -4.37 -12.10 4.66
CA GLY A 29 -4.84 -13.17 5.53
C GLY A 29 -5.08 -12.76 6.99
N ASN A 30 -4.52 -11.63 7.44
CA ASN A 30 -4.59 -11.15 8.83
C ASN A 30 -5.63 -10.04 9.02
N ILE A 31 -6.04 -9.34 7.96
CA ILE A 31 -6.90 -8.16 8.03
C ILE A 31 -8.18 -8.44 8.83
N LYS A 32 -8.88 -9.52 8.50
CA LYS A 32 -10.17 -9.85 9.14
C LYS A 32 -10.04 -10.04 10.65
N SER A 33 -9.09 -10.86 11.10
CA SER A 33 -8.94 -11.17 12.53
C SER A 33 -8.49 -9.96 13.35
N LEU A 34 -7.68 -9.07 12.76
CA LEU A 34 -7.26 -7.83 13.42
C LEU A 34 -8.42 -6.83 13.54
N ILE A 35 -9.27 -6.69 12.51
CA ILE A 35 -10.47 -5.85 12.60
C ILE A 35 -11.45 -6.39 13.64
N GLU A 36 -11.66 -7.71 13.68
CA GLU A 36 -12.52 -8.38 14.70
C GLU A 36 -11.98 -8.18 16.13
N SER A 37 -10.69 -7.85 16.27
CA SER A 37 -10.05 -7.51 17.54
C SER A 37 -10.07 -6.00 17.86
N ASP A 38 -10.88 -5.22 17.15
CA ASP A 38 -11.05 -3.77 17.31
C ASP A 38 -9.78 -2.94 17.03
N PHE A 39 -9.08 -3.28 15.95
CA PHE A 39 -7.98 -2.47 15.42
C PHE A 39 -8.37 -1.68 14.16
N ARG A 40 -7.75 -0.51 14.00
CA ARG A 40 -7.70 0.26 12.74
C ARG A 40 -6.34 0.02 12.09
N LEU A 41 -6.33 -0.57 10.92
CA LEU A 41 -5.12 -1.01 10.23
C LEU A 41 -4.74 0.03 9.18
N LEU A 42 -3.47 0.44 9.18
CA LEU A 42 -2.86 1.23 8.11
C LEU A 42 -1.76 0.37 7.47
N LEU A 43 -1.95 0.01 6.20
CA LEU A 43 -1.06 -0.87 5.45
C LEU A 43 -0.39 -0.09 4.31
N PRO A 44 0.70 0.65 4.57
CA PRO A 44 1.41 1.37 3.53
C PRO A 44 2.24 0.42 2.65
N ASP A 45 2.31 0.74 1.37
CA ASP A 45 3.38 0.23 0.50
C ASP A 45 4.63 1.08 0.70
N LEU A 46 5.73 0.45 1.10
CA LEU A 46 7.03 1.12 1.27
C LEU A 46 7.52 1.71 -0.06
N ARG A 47 8.34 2.77 0.02
CA ARG A 47 8.90 3.48 -1.16
C ARG A 47 9.42 2.50 -2.22
N GLY A 48 8.97 2.66 -3.46
CA GLY A 48 9.48 1.87 -4.59
C GLY A 48 8.94 0.43 -4.65
N LEU A 49 8.02 0.05 -3.76
CA LEU A 49 7.38 -1.25 -3.71
C LEU A 49 5.87 -1.10 -3.84
N GLY A 50 5.19 -2.18 -4.24
CA GLY A 50 3.74 -2.20 -4.42
C GLY A 50 3.22 -1.04 -5.28
N GLN A 51 2.15 -0.41 -4.83
CA GLN A 51 1.52 0.76 -5.46
C GLN A 51 2.24 2.09 -5.14
N SER A 52 3.27 2.05 -4.30
CA SER A 52 4.19 3.18 -4.07
C SER A 52 5.42 3.13 -5.00
N ALA A 53 5.46 2.17 -5.93
CA ALA A 53 6.40 2.17 -7.03
C ALA A 53 5.97 3.23 -8.06
N GLU A 54 6.57 4.41 -7.98
CA GLU A 54 6.30 5.52 -8.91
C GLU A 54 6.67 5.09 -10.34
N PHE A 55 5.68 4.91 -11.21
CA PHE A 55 5.87 4.85 -12.65
C PHE A 55 5.23 6.09 -13.27
N SER A 56 6.01 7.14 -13.48
CA SER A 56 5.65 8.18 -14.44
C SER A 56 5.86 7.60 -15.84
N TYR A 57 4.79 7.12 -16.48
CA TYR A 57 4.82 6.88 -17.92
C TYR A 57 4.93 8.23 -18.61
N ILE A 58 6.14 8.61 -18.99
CA ILE A 58 6.35 9.74 -19.91
C ILE A 58 5.87 9.24 -21.27
N ASP A 59 4.76 9.81 -21.75
CA ASP A 59 4.38 9.72 -23.16
C ASP A 59 5.52 10.28 -24.01
N SER A 60 6.22 9.40 -24.70
CA SER A 60 7.21 9.78 -25.71
C SER A 60 6.78 9.24 -27.06
N ARG A 61 5.85 9.94 -27.72
CA ARG A 61 5.96 10.45 -29.12
C ARG A 61 4.58 10.62 -29.74
N SER A 62 4.10 11.86 -29.79
CA SER A 62 3.17 12.32 -30.83
C SER A 62 3.47 13.76 -31.26
N ASP A 63 4.73 14.04 -31.62
CA ASP A 63 5.09 15.15 -32.48
C ASP A 63 5.90 14.64 -33.69
N GLY A 64 5.25 13.83 -34.50
CA GLY A 64 5.67 13.61 -35.88
C GLY A 64 5.31 14.84 -36.72
N SER A 65 6.36 15.48 -37.23
CA SER A 65 6.42 16.43 -38.37
C SER A 65 5.32 16.29 -39.43
#